data_AF-A0A314YQZ8-F1
#
_entry.id   AF-A0A314YQZ8-F1
#
_cell.length_a   1.000
_cell.length_b   1.000
_cell.length_c   1.000
_cell.angle_alpha   90.00
_cell.angle_beta   90.00
_cell.angle_gamma   90.00
#
_symmetry.space_group_name_H-M   'P 1'
#
loop_
_entity.id
_entity.type
_entity.pdbx_description
1 polymer ?
#
loop_
_entity_poly.entity_id
_entity_poly.type
_entity_poly.pdbx_seq_one_letter_code
_entity_poly.pdbx_strand_id
1 'polypeptide(L)'
;MDMMYADIFHSFKERGIEEDPRNYLTFFCLGNREVKKPGEYEPSETPEPDSDYIRAQESRRFMIYVHTKMMIVDDEYIIIGSANINQRSMDGARDSEIAMGAYQPYHLSVREPARGQIHGFRMALWYEHLGMLDEKFLQPESVECVTKVNQIADKYWDLYSSESLNHDLPGHLLRYPIGISSEGTVTELPGCEFFPDTKARVLGAKSDYLPPILTT
;
A
#
# COMPACT_ATOMS: atom_id res chain seq x y z
N MET A 1 2.67 10.12 -7.70
CA MET A 1 1.86 9.11 -8.42
C MET A 1 1.53 9.61 -9.82
N ASP A 2 0.91 10.79 -9.98
CA ASP A 2 0.60 11.40 -11.30
C ASP A 2 1.73 11.29 -12.33
N MET A 3 2.91 11.82 -12.00
CA MET A 3 4.07 11.79 -12.90
C MET A 3 4.42 10.37 -13.38
N MET A 4 4.45 9.39 -12.46
CA MET A 4 4.82 8.01 -12.80
C MET A 4 3.77 7.33 -13.68
N TYR A 5 2.48 7.57 -13.41
CA TYR A 5 1.40 7.05 -14.25
C TYR A 5 1.36 7.72 -15.63
N ALA A 6 1.64 9.02 -15.71
CA ALA A 6 1.77 9.73 -16.98
C ALA A 6 2.90 9.14 -17.84
N ASP A 7 4.05 8.81 -17.25
CA ASP A 7 5.18 8.17 -17.96
C ASP A 7 4.82 6.78 -18.51
N ILE A 8 4.16 5.94 -17.70
CA ILE A 8 3.67 4.62 -18.13
C ILE A 8 2.67 4.78 -19.27
N PHE A 9 1.72 5.70 -19.11
CA PHE A 9 0.67 5.92 -20.08
C PHE A 9 1.21 6.48 -21.42
N HIS A 10 2.19 7.37 -21.36
CA HIS A 10 2.90 7.85 -22.55
C HIS A 10 3.58 6.68 -23.27
N SER A 11 4.27 5.81 -22.53
CA SER A 11 4.93 4.62 -23.08
C SER A 11 3.95 3.65 -23.74
N PHE A 12 2.74 3.49 -23.18
CA PHE A 12 1.68 2.67 -23.78
C PHE A 12 1.19 3.25 -25.10
N LYS A 13 0.91 4.56 -25.12
CA LYS A 13 0.48 5.26 -26.33
C LYS A 13 1.49 5.14 -27.47
N GLU A 14 2.78 5.30 -27.19
CA GLU A 14 3.83 5.16 -28.19
C GLU A 14 3.91 3.76 -28.79
N ARG A 15 3.55 2.74 -28.02
CA ARG A 15 3.61 1.33 -28.43
C ARG A 15 2.26 0.75 -28.89
N GLY A 16 1.18 1.52 -28.83
CA GLY A 16 -0.17 1.04 -29.13
C GLY A 16 -0.65 -0.05 -28.16
N ILE A 17 -0.22 0.02 -26.89
CA ILE A 17 -0.63 -0.93 -25.85
C ILE A 17 -1.91 -0.41 -25.18
N GLU A 18 -2.92 -1.26 -25.09
CA GLU A 18 -4.17 -1.00 -24.36
C GLU A 18 -4.26 -1.92 -23.15
N GLU A 19 -3.63 -1.50 -22.05
CA GLU A 19 -3.63 -2.25 -20.78
C GLU A 19 -3.88 -1.33 -19.58
N ASP A 20 -4.24 -1.94 -18.44
CA ASP A 20 -4.34 -1.23 -17.17
C ASP A 20 -2.93 -0.87 -16.67
N PRO A 21 -2.57 0.41 -16.51
CA PRO A 21 -1.25 0.80 -16.00
C PRO A 21 -0.98 0.28 -14.58
N ARG A 22 -2.03 -0.11 -13.84
CA ARG A 22 -1.90 -0.74 -12.52
C ARG A 22 -1.32 -2.16 -12.58
N ASN A 23 -1.22 -2.77 -13.75
CA ASN A 23 -0.48 -4.02 -13.94
C ASN A 23 1.04 -3.78 -13.98
N TYR A 24 1.50 -2.53 -14.06
CA TYR A 24 2.92 -2.18 -14.15
C TYR A 24 3.39 -1.38 -12.95
N LEU A 25 2.51 -0.53 -12.40
CA LEU A 25 2.74 0.20 -11.16
C LEU A 25 1.46 0.24 -10.35
N THR A 26 1.49 -0.38 -9.17
CA THR A 26 0.33 -0.46 -8.27
C THR A 26 0.70 0.04 -6.87
N PHE A 27 -0.25 0.71 -6.22
CA PHE A 27 -0.08 1.28 -4.89
C PHE A 27 -1.10 0.69 -3.93
N PHE A 28 -0.62 0.34 -2.73
CA PHE A 28 -1.41 -0.25 -1.67
C PHE A 28 -1.22 0.51 -0.36
N CYS A 29 -2.17 0.37 0.55
CA CYS A 29 -2.02 0.65 1.97
C CYS A 29 -2.44 -0.57 2.78
N LEU A 30 -2.31 -0.53 4.11
CA LEU A 30 -2.75 -1.61 4.98
C LEU A 30 -3.90 -1.17 5.89
N GLY A 31 -4.83 -2.07 6.14
CA GLY A 31 -5.92 -1.87 7.08
C GLY A 31 -6.34 -3.14 7.79
N ASN A 32 -7.01 -2.97 8.91
CA ASN A 32 -7.69 -4.07 9.59
C ASN A 32 -9.12 -3.68 9.93
N ARG A 33 -9.98 -4.68 10.06
CA ARG A 33 -11.37 -4.52 10.45
C ARG A 33 -11.84 -5.77 11.18
N GLU A 34 -12.39 -5.60 12.38
CA GLU A 34 -12.64 -6.72 13.30
C GLU A 34 -14.06 -6.66 13.86
N VAL A 35 -14.80 -7.77 13.75
CA VAL A 35 -16.10 -7.87 14.43
C VAL A 35 -15.92 -7.81 15.94
N LYS A 36 -16.86 -7.18 16.64
CA LYS A 36 -16.87 -7.19 18.11
C LYS A 36 -17.11 -8.61 18.60
N LYS A 37 -16.23 -9.12 19.47
CA LYS A 37 -16.32 -10.50 20.01
C LYS A 37 -16.78 -10.48 21.47
N PRO A 38 -17.51 -11.51 21.94
CA PRO A 38 -17.85 -11.63 23.35
C PRO A 38 -16.60 -11.67 24.23
N GLY A 39 -16.56 -10.85 25.29
CA GLY A 39 -15.42 -10.76 26.20
C GLY A 39 -14.29 -9.83 25.74
N GLU A 40 -14.49 -9.09 24.64
CA GLU A 40 -13.61 -7.97 24.28
C GLU A 40 -13.62 -6.88 25.37
N TYR A 41 -12.53 -6.12 25.44
CA TYR A 41 -12.42 -4.98 26.34
C TYR A 41 -13.51 -3.94 26.07
N GLU A 42 -14.16 -3.48 27.14
CA GLU A 42 -15.11 -2.37 27.09
C GLU A 42 -14.46 -1.14 27.75
N PRO A 43 -14.23 -0.05 27.01
CA PRO A 43 -13.69 1.17 27.59
C PRO A 43 -14.70 1.82 28.54
N SER A 44 -14.19 2.47 29.59
CA SER A 44 -15.01 3.19 30.57
C SER A 44 -15.57 4.51 30.06
N GLU A 45 -14.98 5.05 29.00
CA GLU A 45 -15.33 6.33 28.39
C GLU A 45 -15.56 6.15 26.89
N THR A 46 -16.39 7.02 26.32
CA THR A 46 -16.69 7.04 24.88
C THR A 46 -16.08 8.29 24.24
N PRO A 47 -15.58 8.21 23.00
CA PRO A 47 -15.10 9.38 22.28
C PRO A 47 -16.17 10.46 22.11
N GLU A 48 -15.71 11.68 21.86
CA GLU A 48 -16.58 12.82 21.57
C GLU A 48 -17.49 12.54 20.36
N PRO A 49 -18.77 12.96 20.43
CA PRO A 49 -19.70 12.85 19.30
C PRO A 49 -19.15 13.53 18.03
N ASP A 50 -19.53 13.01 16.86
CA ASP A 50 -19.15 13.51 15.54
C ASP A 50 -17.63 13.59 15.25
N SER A 51 -16.78 12.98 16.09
CA SER A 51 -15.34 12.87 15.88
C SER A 51 -14.96 11.76 14.89
N ASP A 52 -13.76 11.84 14.30
CA ASP A 52 -13.20 10.72 13.51
C ASP A 52 -13.03 9.47 14.40
N TYR A 53 -12.74 9.68 15.70
CA TYR A 53 -12.53 8.61 16.67
C TYR A 53 -13.80 7.78 16.88
N ILE A 54 -14.95 8.40 17.16
CA ILE A 54 -16.19 7.64 17.34
C ILE A 54 -16.57 6.87 16.06
N ARG A 55 -16.43 7.50 14.88
CA ARG A 55 -16.71 6.84 13.60
C ARG A 55 -15.86 5.59 13.39
N ALA A 56 -14.54 5.69 13.59
CA ALA A 56 -13.62 4.55 13.45
C ALA A 56 -13.89 3.45 14.50
N GLN A 57 -14.25 3.83 15.73
CA GLN A 57 -14.60 2.88 16.78
C GLN A 57 -15.87 2.09 16.44
N GLU A 58 -16.90 2.77 15.92
CA GLU A 58 -18.18 2.15 15.53
C GLU A 58 -18.08 1.33 14.24
N SER A 59 -17.33 1.81 13.24
CA SER A 59 -17.09 1.10 11.98
C SER A 59 -16.13 -0.08 12.11
N ARG A 60 -15.44 -0.16 13.26
CA ARG A 60 -14.54 -1.24 13.69
C ARG A 60 -13.33 -1.44 12.78
N ARG A 61 -12.87 -0.37 12.15
CA ARG A 61 -11.75 -0.40 11.19
C ARG A 61 -10.74 0.69 11.50
N PHE A 62 -9.49 0.42 11.18
CA PHE A 62 -8.45 1.45 11.13
C PHE A 62 -7.31 1.01 10.22
N MET A 63 -6.46 1.96 9.80
CA MET A 63 -5.27 1.60 9.03
C MET A 63 -4.28 0.82 9.90
N ILE A 64 -3.60 -0.15 9.31
CA ILE A 64 -2.34 -0.65 9.87
C ILE A 64 -1.26 0.30 9.36
N TYR A 65 -0.58 0.97 10.29
CA TYR A 65 0.36 2.02 9.94
C TYR A 65 1.64 1.43 9.33
N VAL A 66 1.88 1.71 8.05
CA VAL A 66 3.09 1.29 7.34
C VAL A 66 4.24 2.24 7.70
N HIS A 67 4.96 1.91 8.78
CA HIS A 67 6.18 2.64 9.16
C HIS A 67 7.44 2.12 8.46
N THR A 68 7.31 1.09 7.63
CA THR A 68 8.41 0.40 6.95
C THR A 68 9.22 1.32 6.03
N LYS A 69 10.54 1.17 6.04
CA LYS A 69 11.47 1.73 5.04
C LYS A 69 12.33 0.60 4.47
N MET A 70 11.78 -0.10 3.49
CA MET A 70 12.36 -1.32 2.94
C MET A 70 12.04 -1.42 1.45
N MET A 71 12.96 -2.00 0.69
CA MET A 71 12.76 -2.35 -0.71
C MET A 71 13.38 -3.72 -0.99
N ILE A 72 12.63 -4.60 -1.65
CA ILE A 72 13.12 -5.88 -2.19
C ILE A 72 13.14 -5.77 -3.71
N VAL A 73 14.23 -6.23 -4.32
CA VAL A 73 14.41 -6.26 -5.77
C VAL A 73 14.75 -7.69 -6.19
N ASP A 74 13.99 -8.20 -7.16
CA ASP A 74 14.17 -9.50 -7.82
C ASP A 74 14.31 -10.72 -6.89
N ASP A 75 13.72 -10.63 -5.69
CA ASP A 75 13.84 -11.63 -4.60
C ASP A 75 15.30 -11.91 -4.14
N GLU A 76 16.29 -11.13 -4.59
CA GLU A 76 17.73 -11.36 -4.36
C GLU A 76 18.44 -10.25 -3.59
N TYR A 77 17.93 -9.01 -3.63
CA TYR A 77 18.52 -7.86 -2.96
C TYR A 77 17.47 -7.17 -2.09
N ILE A 78 17.89 -6.73 -0.90
CA ILE A 78 17.03 -6.02 0.04
C ILE A 78 17.76 -4.82 0.63
N ILE A 79 17.04 -3.70 0.77
CA ILE A 79 17.43 -2.56 1.59
C ILE A 79 16.49 -2.49 2.78
N ILE A 80 17.03 -2.37 4.00
CA ILE A 80 16.27 -2.08 5.22
C ILE A 80 16.95 -0.92 5.94
N GLY A 81 16.19 0.07 6.38
CA GLY A 81 16.75 1.20 7.09
C GLY A 81 15.74 2.12 7.75
N SER A 82 16.16 3.37 7.92
CA SER A 82 15.38 4.47 8.52
C SER A 82 14.87 5.47 7.47
N ALA A 83 15.52 5.53 6.30
CA ALA A 83 15.23 6.50 5.25
C ALA A 83 13.88 6.27 4.54
N ASN A 84 12.95 7.22 4.64
CA ASN A 84 11.72 7.23 3.84
C ASN A 84 12.01 7.58 2.38
N ILE A 85 11.09 7.24 1.46
CA ILE A 85 11.17 7.72 0.06
C ILE A 85 10.62 9.15 -0.01
N ASN A 86 11.39 10.10 0.52
CA ASN A 86 11.09 11.52 0.50
C ASN A 86 12.40 12.35 0.55
N GLN A 87 12.33 13.64 0.29
CA GLN A 87 13.51 14.50 0.30
C GLN A 87 14.11 14.61 1.70
N ARG A 88 13.31 14.71 2.76
CA ARG A 88 13.81 14.74 4.15
C ARG A 88 14.82 13.63 4.45
N SER A 89 14.53 12.41 4.04
CA SER A 89 15.39 11.25 4.27
C SER A 89 16.45 11.05 3.17
N MET A 90 16.14 11.36 1.90
CA MET A 90 17.03 11.07 0.75
C MET A 90 18.03 12.19 0.42
N ASP A 91 17.89 13.38 1.01
CA ASP A 91 18.75 14.53 0.74
C ASP A 91 20.19 14.35 1.24
N GLY A 92 20.36 13.64 2.37
CA GLY A 92 21.66 13.44 3.02
C GLY A 92 22.15 14.60 3.89
N ALA A 93 21.56 15.80 3.76
CA ALA A 93 21.86 16.97 4.60
C ALA A 93 20.63 17.53 5.36
N ARG A 94 19.49 16.83 5.31
CA ARG A 94 18.30 17.10 6.13
C ARG A 94 18.30 16.24 7.38
N ASP A 95 17.60 15.10 7.36
CA ASP A 95 17.62 14.16 8.47
C ASP A 95 18.77 13.16 8.30
N SER A 96 19.40 12.77 9.40
CA SER A 96 20.42 11.72 9.38
C SER A 96 19.75 10.36 9.31
N GLU A 97 20.01 9.62 8.25
CA GLU A 97 19.46 8.28 8.03
C GLU A 97 20.55 7.23 7.94
N ILE A 98 20.18 5.98 8.22
CA ILE A 98 21.02 4.81 7.99
C ILE A 98 20.20 3.69 7.34
N ALA A 99 20.80 3.00 6.38
CA ALA A 99 20.22 1.83 5.74
C ALA A 99 21.32 0.81 5.44
N MET A 100 20.96 -0.47 5.48
CA MET A 100 21.80 -1.56 5.01
C MET A 100 21.22 -2.12 3.71
N GLY A 101 22.11 -2.51 2.80
CA GLY A 101 21.76 -3.23 1.58
C GLY A 101 22.47 -4.57 1.59
N ALA A 102 21.76 -5.64 1.27
CA ALA A 102 22.34 -6.98 1.24
C ALA A 102 21.70 -7.89 0.19
N TYR A 103 22.49 -8.88 -0.21
CA TYR A 103 22.08 -10.00 -1.04
C TYR A 103 22.81 -11.26 -0.57
N GLN A 104 22.31 -12.42 -1.01
CA GLN A 104 22.99 -13.70 -0.76
C GLN A 104 23.70 -14.15 -2.06
N PRO A 105 25.05 -14.23 -2.09
CA PRO A 105 25.79 -14.50 -3.33
C PRO A 105 25.44 -15.81 -4.06
N TYR A 106 24.89 -16.79 -3.33
CA TYR A 106 24.49 -18.09 -3.86
C TYR A 106 22.97 -18.21 -4.10
N HIS A 107 22.22 -17.11 -3.98
CA HIS A 107 20.78 -17.04 -4.25
C HIS A 107 20.44 -15.81 -5.10
N LEU A 108 21.07 -15.73 -6.28
CA LEU A 108 20.82 -14.68 -7.27
C LEU A 108 19.86 -15.17 -8.36
N SER A 109 19.11 -14.24 -8.96
CA SER A 109 18.07 -14.47 -9.96
C SER A 109 18.60 -14.61 -11.41
N VAL A 110 19.92 -14.70 -11.59
CA VAL A 110 20.58 -14.63 -12.91
C VAL A 110 20.27 -15.81 -13.83
N ARG A 111 20.15 -17.03 -13.28
CA ARG A 111 19.94 -18.27 -14.07
C ARG A 111 18.66 -19.00 -13.67
N GLU A 112 18.35 -18.94 -12.39
CA GLU A 112 17.16 -19.52 -11.77
C GLU A 112 16.58 -18.48 -10.81
N PRO A 113 15.27 -18.51 -10.52
CA PRO A 113 14.67 -17.59 -9.57
C PRO A 113 15.38 -17.64 -8.20
N ALA A 114 15.62 -16.48 -7.59
CA ALA A 114 16.18 -16.42 -6.25
C ALA A 114 15.21 -17.08 -5.24
N ARG A 115 15.72 -18.03 -4.45
CA ARG A 115 14.97 -18.78 -3.42
C ARG A 115 15.70 -18.79 -2.06
N GLY A 116 16.35 -17.67 -1.76
CA GLY A 116 17.03 -17.45 -0.48
C GLY A 116 16.11 -16.91 0.62
N GLN A 117 16.72 -16.31 1.64
CA GLN A 117 16.06 -15.64 2.75
C GLN A 117 15.21 -14.45 2.29
N ILE A 118 15.67 -13.69 1.29
CA ILE A 118 14.94 -12.51 0.79
C ILE A 118 13.62 -12.92 0.14
N HIS A 119 13.64 -13.93 -0.74
CA HIS A 119 12.44 -14.58 -1.28
C HIS A 119 11.49 -15.04 -0.17
N GLY A 120 12.00 -15.81 0.81
CA GLY A 120 11.19 -16.32 1.92
C GLY A 120 10.56 -15.20 2.76
N PHE A 121 11.33 -14.15 3.04
CA PHE A 121 10.85 -12.97 3.77
C PHE A 121 9.76 -12.23 2.99
N ARG A 122 9.95 -12.03 1.68
CA ARG A 122 8.95 -11.41 0.80
C ARG A 122 7.66 -12.23 0.73
N MET A 123 7.75 -13.56 0.62
CA MET A 123 6.57 -14.45 0.68
C MET A 123 5.87 -14.36 2.05
N ALA A 124 6.61 -14.25 3.16
CA ALA A 124 6.04 -14.13 4.49
C ALA A 124 5.28 -12.80 4.69
N LEU A 125 5.83 -11.68 4.21
CA LEU A 125 5.13 -10.38 4.20
C LEU A 125 3.87 -10.44 3.33
N TRP A 126 3.95 -11.09 2.17
CA TRP A 126 2.79 -11.27 1.31
C TRP A 126 1.73 -12.15 1.97
N TYR A 127 2.12 -13.20 2.69
CA TYR A 127 1.18 -13.99 3.47
C TYR A 127 0.50 -13.18 4.57
N GLU A 128 1.26 -12.37 5.31
CA GLU A 128 0.71 -11.44 6.31
C GLU A 128 -0.32 -10.49 5.69
N HIS A 129 0.04 -9.82 4.60
CA HIS A 129 -0.81 -8.79 4.02
C HIS A 129 -1.97 -9.33 3.18
N LEU A 130 -1.80 -10.46 2.49
CA LEU A 130 -2.85 -11.04 1.65
C LEU A 130 -3.70 -12.07 2.40
N GLY A 131 -3.25 -12.57 3.56
CA GLY A 131 -3.90 -13.65 4.30
C GLY A 131 -3.78 -15.02 3.64
N MET A 132 -2.96 -15.15 2.59
CA MET A 132 -2.81 -16.39 1.82
C MET A 132 -1.50 -16.46 1.04
N LEU A 133 -1.14 -17.68 0.64
CA LEU A 133 -0.11 -17.96 -0.37
C LEU A 133 -0.80 -18.44 -1.65
N ASP A 134 -0.25 -18.08 -2.81
CA ASP A 134 -0.66 -18.54 -4.14
C ASP A 134 0.61 -18.79 -4.96
N GLU A 135 0.59 -19.80 -5.85
CA GLU A 135 1.72 -20.12 -6.71
C GLU A 135 2.15 -18.94 -7.59
N LYS A 136 1.22 -18.06 -7.98
CA LYS A 136 1.53 -16.86 -8.77
C LYS A 136 2.46 -15.90 -8.04
N PHE A 137 2.44 -15.89 -6.71
CA PHE A 137 3.29 -15.01 -5.90
C PHE A 137 4.77 -15.42 -5.91
N LEU A 138 5.10 -16.58 -6.50
CA LEU A 138 6.47 -17.04 -6.72
C LEU A 138 7.16 -16.31 -7.88
N GLN A 139 6.40 -15.62 -8.74
CA GLN A 139 6.86 -14.86 -9.90
C GLN A 139 6.19 -13.48 -9.94
N PRO A 140 6.60 -12.54 -9.06
CA PRO A 140 5.99 -11.21 -8.95
C PRO A 140 6.01 -10.38 -10.24
N GLU A 141 6.92 -10.68 -11.16
CA GLU A 141 7.05 -10.06 -12.47
C GLU A 141 5.96 -10.47 -13.47
N SER A 142 5.20 -11.54 -13.17
CA SER A 142 4.13 -12.03 -14.05
C SER A 142 2.88 -11.16 -13.98
N VAL A 143 2.19 -11.01 -15.12
CA VAL A 143 0.92 -10.27 -15.22
C VAL A 143 -0.15 -10.95 -14.37
N GLU A 144 -0.11 -12.28 -14.29
CA GLU A 144 -1.00 -13.09 -13.46
C GLU A 144 -0.84 -12.77 -11.97
N CYS A 145 0.39 -12.53 -11.51
CA CYS A 145 0.66 -12.18 -10.13
C CYS A 145 0.09 -10.80 -9.78
N VAL A 146 0.47 -9.75 -10.51
CA VAL A 146 0.00 -8.39 -10.23
C VAL A 146 -1.52 -8.27 -10.37
N THR A 147 -2.12 -8.95 -11.37
CA THR A 147 -3.58 -8.99 -11.53
C THR A 147 -4.25 -9.65 -10.33
N LYS A 148 -3.71 -10.78 -9.85
CA LYS A 148 -4.24 -11.48 -8.68
C LYS A 148 -4.13 -10.63 -7.41
N VAL A 149 -2.99 -9.98 -7.18
CA VAL A 149 -2.77 -9.09 -6.04
C VAL A 149 -3.72 -7.89 -6.09
N ASN A 150 -3.86 -7.24 -7.25
CA ASN A 150 -4.79 -6.12 -7.45
C ASN A 150 -6.24 -6.54 -7.16
N GLN A 151 -6.69 -7.71 -7.67
CA GLN A 151 -8.04 -8.22 -7.40
C GLN A 151 -8.31 -8.50 -5.92
N ILE A 152 -7.33 -9.04 -5.20
CA ILE A 152 -7.44 -9.27 -3.75
C ILE A 152 -7.52 -7.92 -3.03
N ALA A 153 -6.66 -6.96 -3.39
CA ALA A 153 -6.59 -5.66 -2.77
C ALA A 153 -7.84 -4.78 -3.03
N ASP A 154 -8.41 -4.86 -4.23
CA ASP A 154 -9.72 -4.26 -4.57
C ASP A 154 -10.82 -4.87 -3.69
N LYS A 155 -10.89 -6.21 -3.59
CA LYS A 155 -11.87 -6.90 -2.73
C LYS A 155 -11.71 -6.52 -1.25
N TYR A 156 -10.48 -6.43 -0.74
CA TYR A 156 -10.24 -6.04 0.65
C TYR A 156 -10.56 -4.57 0.88
N TRP A 157 -10.33 -3.69 -0.09
CA TRP A 157 -10.81 -2.30 -0.02
C TRP A 157 -12.33 -2.24 0.07
N ASP A 158 -13.07 -3.03 -0.72
CA ASP A 158 -14.54 -3.07 -0.67
C ASP A 158 -15.03 -3.52 0.72
N LEU A 159 -14.41 -4.56 1.29
CA LEU A 159 -14.74 -5.05 2.63
C LEU A 159 -14.36 -4.05 3.74
N TYR A 160 -13.22 -3.37 3.59
CA TYR A 160 -12.77 -2.35 4.52
C TYR A 160 -13.69 -1.13 4.50
N SER A 161 -14.06 -0.65 3.30
CA SER A 161 -14.84 0.58 3.09
C SER A 161 -16.36 0.40 3.23
N SER A 162 -16.88 -0.83 3.15
CA SER A 162 -18.31 -1.14 3.32
C SER A 162 -18.91 -0.59 4.63
N GLU A 163 -20.15 -0.11 4.58
CA GLU A 163 -20.92 0.27 5.78
C GLU A 163 -21.26 -0.95 6.66
N SER A 164 -21.42 -2.13 6.06
CA SER A 164 -21.73 -3.37 6.78
C SER A 164 -20.47 -4.17 7.12
N LEU A 165 -20.47 -4.80 8.29
CA LEU A 165 -19.41 -5.67 8.79
C LEU A 165 -19.98 -7.03 9.21
N ASN A 166 -19.64 -8.08 8.47
CA ASN A 166 -20.14 -9.44 8.71
C ASN A 166 -19.07 -10.40 9.29
N HIS A 167 -17.79 -10.14 8.99
CA HIS A 167 -16.65 -10.96 9.41
C HIS A 167 -15.39 -10.09 9.45
N ASP A 168 -14.35 -10.57 10.15
CA ASP A 168 -13.03 -9.92 10.14
C ASP A 168 -12.50 -9.78 8.71
N LEU A 169 -11.64 -8.79 8.48
CA LEU A 169 -10.98 -8.61 7.19
C LEU A 169 -10.06 -9.80 6.91
N PRO A 170 -10.16 -10.51 5.78
CA PRO A 170 -9.40 -11.75 5.56
C PRO A 170 -7.88 -11.56 5.40
N GLY A 171 -7.47 -10.34 5.07
CA GLY A 171 -6.07 -9.90 4.98
C GLY A 171 -6.04 -8.38 5.05
N HIS A 172 -4.85 -7.80 4.94
CA HIS A 172 -4.63 -6.39 5.27
C HIS A 172 -4.32 -5.50 4.06
N LEU A 173 -3.95 -6.07 2.91
CA LEU A 173 -3.55 -5.32 1.73
C LEU A 173 -4.77 -4.67 1.07
N LEU A 174 -4.84 -3.35 1.11
CA LEU A 174 -5.89 -2.56 0.47
C LEU A 174 -5.32 -1.86 -0.75
N ARG A 175 -6.06 -1.79 -1.85
CA ARG A 175 -5.72 -0.86 -2.92
C ARG A 175 -5.72 0.55 -2.35
N TYR A 176 -4.70 1.35 -2.70
CA TYR A 176 -4.69 2.75 -2.31
C TYR A 176 -5.89 3.47 -2.96
N PRO A 177 -6.72 4.23 -2.21
CA PRO A 177 -8.07 4.60 -2.64
C PRO A 177 -8.13 5.76 -3.65
N ILE A 178 -7.47 5.57 -4.78
CA ILE A 178 -7.40 6.50 -5.92
C ILE A 178 -7.82 5.82 -7.22
N GLY A 179 -8.37 6.63 -8.13
CA GLY A 179 -8.58 6.28 -9.53
C GLY A 179 -7.39 6.70 -10.40
N ILE A 180 -7.28 6.08 -11.57
CA ILE A 180 -6.37 6.51 -12.65
C ILE A 180 -7.26 6.79 -13.87
N SER A 181 -7.20 8.00 -14.40
CA SER A 181 -7.98 8.41 -15.57
C SER A 181 -7.45 7.78 -16.85
N SER A 182 -8.23 7.89 -17.93
CA SER A 182 -7.83 7.52 -19.30
C SER A 182 -6.66 8.33 -19.85
N GLU A 183 -6.14 9.31 -19.10
CA GLU A 183 -5.00 10.16 -19.47
C GLU A 183 -3.79 9.94 -18.56
N GLY A 184 -3.87 8.96 -17.63
CA GLY A 184 -2.80 8.68 -16.66
C GLY A 184 -2.76 9.66 -15.47
N THR A 185 -3.83 10.42 -15.24
CA THR A 185 -3.94 11.34 -14.09
C THR A 185 -4.59 10.61 -12.91
N VAL A 186 -4.09 10.86 -11.70
CA VAL A 186 -4.66 10.36 -10.45
C VAL A 186 -5.93 11.14 -10.13
N THR A 187 -7.00 10.40 -9.82
CA THR A 187 -8.30 10.97 -9.48
C THR A 187 -8.80 10.41 -8.15
N GLU A 188 -9.85 11.01 -7.62
CA GLU A 188 -10.62 10.41 -6.54
C GLU A 188 -11.24 9.10 -7.04
N LEU A 189 -11.26 8.08 -6.18
CA LEU A 189 -12.08 6.89 -6.43
C LEU A 189 -13.55 7.27 -6.18
N PRO A 190 -14.53 6.86 -7.02
CA PRO A 190 -15.92 7.25 -6.85
C PRO A 190 -16.45 6.95 -5.45
N GLY A 191 -16.95 7.97 -4.74
CA GLY A 191 -17.42 7.85 -3.36
C GLY A 191 -16.33 7.90 -2.28
N CYS A 192 -15.07 8.13 -2.65
CA CYS A 192 -13.92 8.17 -1.73
C CYS A 192 -13.15 9.49 -1.83
N GLU A 193 -13.85 10.62 -1.74
CA GLU A 193 -13.19 11.94 -1.61
C GLU A 193 -12.34 12.01 -0.32
N PHE A 194 -12.86 11.45 0.77
CA PHE A 194 -12.22 11.39 2.08
C PHE A 194 -11.83 9.95 2.44
N PHE A 195 -10.83 9.79 3.31
CA PHE A 195 -10.59 8.48 3.93
C PHE A 195 -11.81 8.05 4.76
N PRO A 196 -12.16 6.76 4.78
CA PRO A 196 -13.27 6.26 5.59
C PRO A 196 -13.16 6.75 7.03
N ASP A 197 -14.29 7.15 7.61
CA ASP A 197 -14.43 7.67 8.98
C ASP A 197 -13.80 9.05 9.24
N THR A 198 -13.26 9.71 8.21
CA THR A 198 -12.61 11.02 8.34
C THR A 198 -13.26 12.10 7.48
N LYS A 199 -12.79 13.35 7.67
CA LYS A 199 -12.99 14.47 6.72
C LYS A 199 -11.68 14.83 5.98
N ALA A 200 -10.71 13.92 5.95
CA ALA A 200 -9.40 14.15 5.36
C ALA A 200 -9.37 13.66 3.91
N ARG A 201 -9.07 14.58 2.97
CA ARG A 201 -9.08 14.30 1.53
C ARG A 201 -8.00 13.29 1.18
N VAL A 202 -8.34 12.25 0.41
CA VAL A 202 -7.39 11.21 -0.01
C VAL A 202 -6.25 11.79 -0.86
N LEU A 203 -6.59 12.67 -1.80
CA LEU A 203 -5.60 13.35 -2.66
C LEU A 203 -4.79 14.44 -1.93
N GLY A 204 -5.08 14.67 -0.65
CA GLY A 204 -4.48 15.74 0.13
C GLY A 204 -4.92 17.13 -0.31
N ALA A 205 -4.20 18.13 0.20
CA ALA A 205 -4.34 19.52 -0.18
C ALA A 205 -2.97 20.20 -0.05
N LYS A 206 -2.63 21.06 -1.01
CA LYS A 206 -1.42 21.87 -0.93
C LYS A 206 -1.59 22.89 0.20
N SER A 207 -0.58 23.01 1.06
CA SER A 207 -0.57 24.04 2.11
C SER A 207 -0.09 25.37 1.55
N ASP A 208 -0.78 26.45 1.90
CA ASP A 208 -0.33 27.83 1.65
C ASP A 208 0.62 28.34 2.75
N TYR A 209 0.75 27.61 3.86
CA TYR A 209 1.50 28.02 5.05
C TYR A 209 2.77 27.21 5.27
N LEU A 210 2.72 25.89 5.02
CA LEU A 210 3.85 25.00 5.23
C LEU A 210 4.76 25.00 3.99
N PRO A 211 6.00 25.51 4.08
CA PRO A 211 6.91 25.49 2.96
C PRO A 211 7.33 24.04 2.61
N PRO A 212 7.62 23.73 1.33
CA PRO A 212 7.96 22.37 0.89
C PRO A 212 9.11 21.73 1.68
N ILE A 213 10.10 22.52 2.13
CA ILE A 213 11.22 22.00 2.93
C ILE A 213 10.78 21.25 4.20
N LEU A 214 9.60 21.54 4.75
CA LEU A 214 9.06 20.82 5.91
C LEU A 214 8.30 19.54 5.55
N THR A 215 7.71 19.48 4.34
CA THR A 215 6.74 18.46 3.94
C THR A 215 7.23 17.52 2.83
N THR A 216 8.36 17.83 2.18
CA THR A 216 9.03 16.99 1.17
C THR A 216 10.16 16.20 1.79
#